data_AF-A0A3C0FQ27-F1
#
_entry.id   AF-A0A3C0FQ27-F1
#
_cell.length_a   1.000
_cell.length_b   1.000
_cell.length_c   1.000
_cell.angle_alpha   90.00
_cell.angle_beta   90.00
_cell.angle_gamma   90.00
#
_symmetry.space_group_name_H-M   'P 1'
#
loop_
_entity.id
_entity.type
_entity.pdbx_description
1 polymer ?
#
loop_
_entity_poly.entity_id
_entity_poly.type
_entity_poly.pdbx_seq_one_letter_code
_entity_poly.pdbx_strand_id
1 'polypeptide(L)'
;WAMAEGALERDMPVLGICGGQQLLNVILGGSLIQHIPDSIENCLPHEQPNPRNEPGHNVTVEPDTLLAKIVGDVKSLSVNSAHHQAAEGVGPDVIINSYAPDGVIEGIEHPKYRYCLGVQWHPEFHISSGDAKIFDALISEARK
;
A
#
# COMPACT_ATOMS: atom_id res chain seq x y z
N TRP A 1 8.52 -8.53 -14.30
CA TRP A 1 8.34 -8.59 -12.84
C TRP A 1 8.56 -10.01 -12.27
N ALA A 2 9.45 -10.80 -12.89
CA ALA A 2 9.66 -12.21 -12.55
C ALA A 2 10.15 -12.46 -11.10
N MET A 3 10.83 -11.49 -10.48
CA MET A 3 11.25 -11.63 -9.07
C MET A 3 10.07 -11.61 -8.10
N ALA A 4 9.09 -10.73 -8.33
CA ALA A 4 7.91 -10.61 -7.46
C ALA A 4 7.00 -11.83 -7.63
N GLU A 5 6.73 -12.26 -8.88
CA GLU A 5 6.02 -13.51 -9.16
C GLU A 5 6.71 -14.70 -8.50
N GLY A 6 8.02 -14.86 -8.70
CA GLY A 6 8.77 -15.97 -8.11
C GLY A 6 8.85 -15.94 -6.59
N ALA A 7 8.72 -14.78 -5.94
CA ALA A 7 8.62 -14.67 -4.49
C ALA A 7 7.24 -15.14 -4.00
N LEU A 8 6.16 -14.70 -4.67
CA LEU A 8 4.80 -15.12 -4.37
C LEU A 8 4.57 -16.62 -4.61
N GLU A 9 5.10 -17.17 -5.71
CA GLU A 9 5.04 -18.61 -6.02
C GLU A 9 5.71 -19.48 -4.94
N ARG A 10 6.72 -18.93 -4.25
CA ARG A 10 7.44 -19.59 -3.16
C ARG A 10 6.86 -19.25 -1.78
N ASP A 11 5.75 -18.53 -1.73
CA ASP A 11 5.13 -18.01 -0.51
C ASP A 11 6.14 -17.30 0.41
N MET A 12 7.02 -16.50 -0.20
CA MET A 12 7.93 -15.61 0.53
C MET A 12 7.15 -14.37 1.01
N PRO A 13 7.52 -13.77 2.15
CA PRO A 13 6.95 -12.49 2.57
C PRO A 13 7.28 -11.40 1.56
N VAL A 14 6.27 -10.70 1.07
CA VAL A 14 6.43 -9.59 0.12
C VAL A 14 5.78 -8.32 0.66
N LEU A 15 6.55 -7.22 0.61
CA LEU A 15 6.09 -5.86 0.84
C LEU A 15 6.29 -5.05 -0.45
N GLY A 16 5.21 -4.51 -1.02
CA GLY A 16 5.26 -3.55 -2.13
C GLY A 16 5.07 -2.13 -1.64
N ILE A 17 6.01 -1.23 -1.98
CA ILE A 17 5.96 0.18 -1.59
C ILE A 17 5.80 1.04 -2.84
N CYS A 18 4.82 1.94 -2.86
CA CYS A 18 4.55 2.85 -3.97
C CYS A 18 4.42 2.09 -5.31
N GLY A 19 5.34 2.28 -6.25
CA GLY A 19 5.38 1.51 -7.51
C GLY A 19 5.47 -0.02 -7.30
N GLY A 20 5.98 -0.46 -6.15
CA GLY A 20 5.96 -1.87 -5.74
C GLY A 20 4.54 -2.37 -5.44
N GLN A 21 3.69 -1.58 -4.78
CA GLN A 21 2.27 -1.93 -4.60
C GLN A 21 1.57 -1.99 -5.96
N GLN A 22 1.80 -1.00 -6.83
CA GLN A 22 1.21 -0.97 -8.16
C GLN A 22 1.60 -2.20 -8.98
N LEU A 23 2.88 -2.58 -8.93
CA LEU A 23 3.36 -3.80 -9.55
C LEU A 23 2.67 -5.05 -8.97
N LEU A 24 2.56 -5.15 -7.64
CA LEU A 24 1.84 -6.26 -7.01
C LEU A 24 0.38 -6.31 -7.46
N ASN A 25 -0.31 -5.17 -7.54
CA ASN A 25 -1.69 -5.12 -8.01
C ASN A 25 -1.81 -5.72 -9.42
N VAL A 26 -0.93 -5.31 -10.34
CA VAL A 26 -0.91 -5.83 -11.72
C VAL A 26 -0.63 -7.32 -11.77
N ILE A 27 0.36 -7.82 -11.02
CA ILE A 27 0.67 -9.27 -10.93
C ILE A 27 -0.54 -10.06 -10.42
N LEU A 28 -1.27 -9.50 -9.46
CA LEU A 28 -2.45 -10.12 -8.86
C LEU A 28 -3.72 -9.94 -9.72
N GLY A 29 -3.60 -9.34 -10.92
CA GLY A 29 -4.69 -9.23 -11.89
C GLY A 29 -5.52 -7.94 -11.82
N GLY A 30 -5.03 -6.92 -11.11
CA GLY A 30 -5.64 -5.59 -11.05
C GLY A 30 -5.22 -4.65 -12.20
N SER A 31 -5.79 -3.44 -12.19
CA SER A 31 -5.49 -2.34 -13.13
C SER A 31 -4.94 -1.11 -12.40
N LEU A 32 -4.37 -0.17 -13.17
CA LEU A 32 -3.80 1.07 -12.64
C LEU A 32 -4.46 2.30 -13.27
N ILE A 33 -4.74 3.28 -12.42
CA ILE A 33 -4.96 4.67 -12.83
C ILE A 33 -3.62 5.19 -13.38
N GLN A 34 -3.57 5.54 -14.66
CA GLN A 34 -2.34 6.01 -15.30
C GLN A 34 -1.94 7.43 -14.87
N HIS A 35 -2.92 8.29 -14.59
CA HIS A 35 -2.71 9.60 -14.02
C HIS A 35 -3.93 9.98 -13.15
N ILE A 36 -3.72 10.15 -11.85
CA ILE A 36 -4.79 10.40 -10.88
C ILE A 36 -5.62 11.66 -11.23
N PRO A 37 -5.00 12.82 -11.55
CA PRO A 37 -5.75 14.03 -11.92
C PRO A 37 -6.64 13.88 -13.16
N ASP A 38 -6.32 12.94 -14.06
CA ASP A 38 -7.14 12.68 -15.26
C ASP A 38 -8.34 11.78 -14.98
N SER A 39 -8.33 11.05 -13.85
CA SER A 39 -9.30 9.99 -13.53
C SER A 39 -10.19 10.31 -12.34
N ILE A 40 -9.73 11.15 -11.41
CA ILE A 40 -10.44 11.54 -10.19
C ILE A 40 -10.56 13.06 -10.15
N GLU A 41 -11.79 13.55 -10.25
CA GLU A 41 -12.07 14.98 -10.15
C GLU A 41 -11.77 15.50 -8.74
N ASN A 42 -11.08 16.64 -8.64
CA ASN A 42 -10.68 17.25 -7.36
C ASN A 42 -9.89 16.31 -6.43
N CYS A 43 -9.05 15.44 -7.01
CA CYS A 43 -8.18 14.55 -6.25
C CYS A 43 -7.24 15.31 -5.30
N LEU A 44 -6.77 14.61 -4.26
CA LEU A 44 -5.71 15.10 -3.40
C LEU A 44 -4.39 15.22 -4.17
N PRO A 45 -3.45 16.07 -3.72
CA PRO A 45 -2.11 16.12 -4.29
C PRO A 45 -1.30 14.88 -3.85
N HIS A 46 -1.46 13.77 -4.58
CA HIS A 46 -0.70 12.53 -4.35
C HIS A 46 0.78 12.64 -4.75
N GLU A 47 1.12 13.66 -5.54
CA GLU A 47 2.48 14.18 -5.62
C GLU A 47 2.55 15.42 -4.72
N GLN A 48 2.89 15.20 -3.45
CA GLN A 48 2.75 16.24 -2.44
C GLN A 48 3.75 17.39 -2.68
N PRO A 49 3.35 18.66 -2.47
CA PRO A 49 4.23 19.82 -2.68
C PRO A 49 5.24 20.03 -1.54
N ASN A 50 4.96 19.48 -0.36
CA ASN A 50 5.84 19.55 0.80
C ASN A 50 6.92 18.45 0.79
N PRO A 51 8.00 18.57 1.57
CA PRO A 51 9.04 17.55 1.66
C PRO A 51 8.48 16.15 2.01
N ARG A 52 8.99 15.08 1.37
CA ARG A 52 8.47 13.70 1.52
C ARG A 52 8.62 13.11 2.92
N ASN A 53 9.43 13.72 3.77
CA ASN A 53 9.58 13.37 5.18
C ASN A 53 8.55 14.09 6.08
N GLU A 54 7.55 14.72 5.48
CA GLU A 54 6.40 15.32 6.16
C GLU A 54 5.10 14.66 5.68
N PRO A 55 4.03 14.67 6.49
CA PRO A 55 2.73 14.15 6.08
C PRO A 55 2.18 14.89 4.85
N GLY A 56 1.65 14.14 3.88
CA GLY A 56 0.91 14.64 2.72
C GLY A 56 -0.60 14.57 2.92
N HIS A 57 -1.11 13.40 3.30
CA HIS A 57 -2.52 13.19 3.62
C HIS A 57 -2.69 12.05 4.65
N ASN A 58 -3.93 11.87 5.09
CA ASN A 58 -4.28 10.71 5.89
C ASN A 58 -4.77 9.59 4.99
N VAL A 59 -4.68 8.36 5.48
CA VAL A 59 -5.34 7.19 4.92
C VAL A 59 -6.24 6.58 5.96
N THR A 60 -7.40 6.08 5.53
CA THR A 60 -8.26 5.22 6.34
C THR A 60 -7.71 3.81 6.27
N VAL A 61 -7.59 3.14 7.41
CA VAL A 61 -7.18 1.73 7.46
C VAL A 61 -8.42 0.88 7.65
N GLU A 62 -8.63 -0.07 6.73
CA GLU A 62 -9.78 -0.96 6.78
C GLU A 62 -9.63 -1.98 7.92
N PRO A 63 -10.67 -2.21 8.73
CA PRO A 63 -10.61 -3.17 9.84
C PRO A 63 -10.45 -4.60 9.31
N ASP A 64 -10.03 -5.51 10.20
CA ASP A 64 -9.85 -6.94 9.93
C ASP A 64 -8.79 -7.30 8.86
N THR A 65 -8.04 -6.31 8.39
CA THR A 65 -6.93 -6.47 7.43
C THR A 65 -5.59 -6.80 8.11
N LEU A 66 -4.64 -7.33 7.34
CA LEU A 66 -3.25 -7.50 7.77
C LEU A 66 -2.64 -6.15 8.13
N LEU A 67 -2.88 -5.10 7.34
CA LEU A 67 -2.42 -3.75 7.68
C LEU A 67 -2.95 -3.30 9.05
N ALA A 68 -4.26 -3.41 9.32
CA ALA A 68 -4.85 -3.04 10.60
C ALA A 68 -4.19 -3.77 11.78
N LYS A 69 -3.98 -5.08 11.65
CA LYS A 69 -3.29 -5.90 12.66
C LYS A 69 -1.85 -5.43 12.92
N ILE A 70 -1.13 -5.06 11.86
CA ILE A 70 0.24 -4.56 11.95
C ILE A 70 0.28 -3.21 12.68
N VAL A 71 -0.60 -2.28 12.31
CA VAL A 71 -0.53 -0.91 12.85
C VAL A 71 -1.23 -0.75 14.19
N GLY A 72 -2.04 -1.73 14.59
CA GLY A 72 -2.70 -1.82 15.90
C GLY A 72 -4.13 -1.30 15.91
N ASP A 73 -4.93 -1.66 14.90
CA ASP A 73 -6.36 -1.33 14.74
C ASP A 73 -6.68 0.17 14.85
N VAL A 74 -5.75 1.02 14.40
CA VAL A 74 -6.00 2.45 14.24
C VAL A 74 -6.90 2.68 13.03
N LYS A 75 -7.81 3.64 13.14
CA LYS A 75 -8.73 3.98 12.02
C LYS A 75 -8.04 4.75 10.89
N SER A 76 -6.95 5.45 11.20
CA SER A 76 -6.28 6.31 10.23
C SER A 76 -4.80 6.47 10.55
N LEU A 77 -3.99 6.65 9.50
CA LEU A 77 -2.57 6.94 9.55
C LEU A 77 -2.29 8.21 8.75
N SER A 78 -1.37 9.02 9.25
CA SER A 78 -0.82 10.14 8.47
C SER A 78 0.38 9.62 7.68
N VAL A 79 0.39 9.86 6.38
CA VAL A 79 1.38 9.30 5.45
C VAL A 79 1.91 10.38 4.53
N ASN A 80 3.06 10.15 3.92
CA ASN A 80 3.52 10.95 2.80
C ASN A 80 2.93 10.45 1.48
N SER A 81 3.12 11.21 0.41
CA SER A 81 2.59 10.90 -0.92
C SER A 81 3.55 11.40 -1.99
N ALA A 82 3.96 10.51 -2.89
CA ALA A 82 4.91 10.80 -3.96
C ALA A 82 4.61 10.00 -5.23
N HIS A 83 3.33 9.97 -5.63
CA HIS A 83 2.87 9.19 -6.77
C HIS A 83 1.79 9.93 -7.58
N HIS A 84 1.81 9.71 -8.89
CA HIS A 84 0.80 10.23 -9.81
C HIS A 84 -0.06 9.12 -10.45
N GLN A 85 0.27 7.86 -10.17
CA GLN A 85 -0.48 6.65 -10.54
C GLN A 85 -1.01 5.97 -9.27
N ALA A 86 -2.03 5.14 -9.40
CA ALA A 86 -2.58 4.35 -8.29
C ALA A 86 -3.21 3.05 -8.79
N ALA A 87 -3.53 2.13 -7.87
CA ALA A 87 -4.43 1.03 -8.20
C ALA A 87 -5.84 1.56 -8.51
N GLU A 88 -6.45 1.07 -9.59
CA GLU A 88 -7.81 1.41 -10.01
C GLU A 88 -8.79 0.31 -9.59
N GLY A 89 -8.58 -0.89 -10.15
CA GLY A 89 -9.26 -2.11 -9.75
C GLY A 89 -8.26 -3.11 -9.18
N VAL A 90 -8.71 -3.90 -8.19
CA VAL A 90 -7.92 -4.99 -7.63
C VAL A 90 -8.32 -6.33 -8.27
N GLY A 91 -7.37 -7.26 -8.30
CA GLY A 91 -7.61 -8.61 -8.80
C GLY A 91 -8.49 -9.47 -7.88
N PRO A 92 -8.82 -10.70 -8.30
CA PRO A 92 -9.63 -11.62 -7.50
C PRO A 92 -9.02 -11.87 -6.12
N ASP A 93 -9.87 -11.89 -5.10
CA ASP A 93 -9.51 -12.15 -3.69
C ASP A 93 -8.51 -11.18 -3.04
N VAL A 94 -8.06 -10.15 -3.77
CA VAL A 94 -7.26 -9.05 -3.21
C VAL A 94 -8.16 -8.19 -2.34
N ILE A 95 -7.67 -7.88 -1.14
CA ILE A 95 -8.33 -7.00 -0.19
C ILE A 95 -7.69 -5.62 -0.30
N ILE A 96 -8.50 -4.58 -0.45
CA ILE A 96 -8.03 -3.20 -0.28
C ILE A 96 -7.97 -2.93 1.21
N ASN A 97 -6.80 -2.55 1.73
CA ASN A 97 -6.59 -2.38 3.16
C ASN A 97 -6.50 -0.92 3.61
N SER A 98 -6.39 0.02 2.68
CA SER A 98 -6.48 1.43 2.98
C SER A 98 -6.90 2.28 1.78
N TYR A 99 -7.50 3.43 2.09
CA TYR A 99 -7.94 4.44 1.12
C TYR A 99 -7.53 5.84 1.56
N ALA A 100 -7.19 6.70 0.60
CA ALA A 100 -7.16 8.14 0.80
C ALA A 100 -8.59 8.73 0.83
N PRO A 101 -8.81 9.93 1.38
CA PRO A 101 -10.12 10.58 1.45
C PRO A 101 -10.84 10.79 0.11
N ASP A 102 -10.11 10.85 -1.00
CA ASP A 102 -10.64 10.98 -2.36
C ASP A 102 -10.94 9.62 -3.02
N GLY A 103 -10.77 8.52 -2.29
CA GLY A 103 -11.07 7.16 -2.75
C GLY A 103 -9.91 6.47 -3.44
N VAL A 104 -8.74 7.10 -3.56
CA VAL A 104 -7.54 6.43 -4.09
C VAL A 104 -7.16 5.25 -3.19
N ILE A 105 -6.89 4.10 -3.80
CA ILE A 105 -6.41 2.90 -3.11
C ILE A 105 -4.99 3.14 -2.64
N GLU A 106 -4.80 3.11 -1.32
CA GLU A 106 -3.53 3.41 -0.65
C GLU A 106 -2.83 2.15 -0.11
N GLY A 107 -3.51 1.00 -0.21
CA GLY A 107 -2.92 -0.25 0.19
C GLY A 107 -3.78 -1.45 -0.18
N ILE A 108 -3.10 -2.56 -0.41
CA ILE A 108 -3.69 -3.83 -0.80
C ILE A 108 -3.01 -4.97 -0.03
N GLU A 109 -3.70 -6.09 0.07
CA GLU A 109 -3.14 -7.32 0.59
C GLU A 109 -3.83 -8.53 -0.03
N HIS A 110 -3.21 -9.70 0.08
CA HIS A 110 -3.78 -10.91 -0.48
C HIS A 110 -3.73 -12.06 0.55
N PRO A 111 -4.89 -12.56 1.02
CA PRO A 111 -4.99 -13.47 2.17
C PRO A 111 -4.46 -14.89 1.90
N LYS A 112 -4.36 -15.30 0.64
CA LYS A 112 -3.76 -16.59 0.23
C LYS A 112 -2.28 -16.73 0.62
N TYR A 113 -1.52 -15.65 0.60
CA TYR A 113 -0.08 -15.70 0.88
C TYR A 113 0.16 -15.47 2.37
N ARG A 114 1.22 -16.06 2.92
CA ARG A 114 1.56 -15.89 4.34
C ARG A 114 1.77 -14.43 4.72
N TYR A 115 2.33 -13.65 3.81
CA TYR A 115 2.50 -12.21 3.93
C TYR A 115 2.64 -11.58 2.54
N CYS A 116 1.59 -10.89 2.11
CA CYS A 116 1.60 -10.09 0.88
C CYS A 116 0.91 -8.77 1.20
N LEU A 117 1.70 -7.73 1.44
CA LEU A 117 1.24 -6.39 1.79
C LEU A 117 1.74 -5.39 0.74
N GLY A 118 0.87 -4.50 0.31
CA GLY A 118 1.20 -3.36 -0.53
C GLY A 118 0.71 -2.07 0.11
N VAL A 119 1.52 -1.03 0.09
CA VAL A 119 1.18 0.32 0.54
C VAL A 119 1.66 1.34 -0.49
N GLN A 120 0.88 2.38 -0.74
CA GLN A 120 1.12 3.35 -1.81
C GLN A 120 2.04 4.49 -1.35
N TRP A 121 2.00 4.82 -0.06
CA TRP A 121 2.95 5.74 0.57
C TRP A 121 4.33 5.11 0.78
N HIS A 122 5.26 5.90 1.31
CA HIS A 122 6.65 5.51 1.56
C HIS A 122 6.93 5.41 3.08
N PRO A 123 6.66 4.24 3.71
CA PRO A 123 6.85 4.06 5.14
C PRO A 123 8.32 4.20 5.57
N GLU A 124 9.29 4.13 4.65
CA GLU A 124 10.70 4.36 4.95
C GLU A 124 11.01 5.78 5.47
N PHE A 125 10.08 6.72 5.35
CA PHE A 125 10.20 8.07 5.91
C PHE A 125 9.72 8.19 7.36
N HIS A 126 9.12 7.13 7.94
CA HIS A 126 8.68 7.10 9.33
C HIS A 126 7.78 8.29 9.74
N ILE A 127 6.78 8.61 8.92
CA ILE A 127 5.81 9.68 9.18
C ILE A 127 4.92 9.34 10.38
N SER A 128 4.52 8.07 10.50
CA SER A 128 3.69 7.57 11.60
C SER A 128 4.37 6.42 12.34
N SER A 129 3.89 6.13 13.56
CA SER A 129 4.34 4.96 14.31
C SER A 129 3.94 3.64 13.65
N GLY A 130 2.98 3.65 12.71
CA GLY A 130 2.60 2.49 11.90
C GLY A 130 3.69 2.08 10.91
N ASP A 131 4.48 3.03 10.42
CA ASP A 131 5.48 2.79 9.38
C ASP A 131 6.59 1.84 9.83
N ALA A 132 7.12 2.04 11.04
CA ALA A 132 8.11 1.13 11.62
C ALA A 132 7.55 -0.28 11.79
N LYS A 133 6.28 -0.41 12.19
CA LYS A 133 5.62 -1.71 12.40
C LYS A 133 5.46 -2.49 11.10
N ILE A 134 5.28 -1.83 9.96
CA ILE A 134 5.22 -2.48 8.64
C ILE A 134 6.53 -3.22 8.34
N PHE A 135 7.68 -2.58 8.59
CA PHE A 135 8.98 -3.22 8.43
C PHE A 135 9.22 -4.32 9.46
N ASP A 136 8.88 -4.08 10.73
CA ASP A 136 9.01 -5.09 11.79
C ASP A 136 8.21 -6.36 11.46
N ALA A 137 7.00 -6.20 10.92
CA ALA A 137 6.16 -7.31 10.48
C ALA A 137 6.79 -8.09 9.34
N LEU A 138 7.29 -7.41 8.29
CA LEU A 138 8.02 -8.05 7.20
C LEU A 138 9.22 -8.86 7.69
N ILE A 139 10.04 -8.26 8.58
CA ILE A 139 11.24 -8.90 9.14
C ILE A 139 10.86 -10.12 9.99
N SER A 140 9.79 -10.01 10.78
CA SER A 140 9.27 -11.12 11.59
C SER A 140 8.85 -12.30 10.71
N GLU A 141 8.11 -12.04 9.63
CA GLU A 141 7.69 -13.08 8.68
C GLU A 141 8.87 -13.67 7.90
N ALA A 142 9.90 -12.87 7.59
CA ALA A 142 11.09 -13.36 6.87
C ALA A 142 11.98 -14.27 7.72
N ARG A 143 11.82 -14.27 9.04
CA ARG A 143 12.56 -15.13 9.98
C ARG A 143 11.89 -16.49 10.23
N LYS A 144 10.65 -16.67 9.77
CA LYS A 144 9.92 -17.94 9.83
C LYS A 144 10.27 -18.81 8.63
#